data_AF-A0A1F9MQA7-F1
#
_entry.id   AF-A0A1F9MQA7-F1
#
_cell.length_a   1.000
_cell.length_b   1.000
_cell.length_c   1.000
_cell.angle_alpha   90.00
_cell.angle_beta   90.00
_cell.angle_gamma   90.00
#
_symmetry.space_group_name_H-M   'P 1'
#
loop_
_entity.id
_entity.type
_entity.pdbx_description
1 polymer ?
#
loop_
_entity_poly.entity_id
_entity_poly.type
_entity_poly.pdbx_seq_one_letter_code
_entity_poly.pdbx_strand_id
1 'polypeptide(L)'
;MVDRRQCGYETNTVQIQTNRQDEHNESDSAYLAGRALLAQSFEQHQQIASHLEVEAVARRRVLVHTFAELMSISRCVDPRALLNGRIKSIASTLGKMFYTGAGIHQLLDIIGIRVIFRTTCDCYRLVSRIHDAFAVLEQEYNDYIASPKPNGYQSIHTTVVSSSGFPVEIQIRTEGMHLLAERGSASHLQYKKDRVLWMPVPPLPKFP
;
A
#
# COMPACT_ATOMS: atom_id res chain seq x y z
N MET A 1 -24.32 -48.74 42.46
CA MET A 1 -23.74 -50.02 42.00
C MET A 1 -24.35 -50.35 40.64
N VAL A 2 -23.45 -50.60 39.68
CA VAL A 2 -23.55 -51.14 38.30
C VAL A 2 -24.82 -52.00 38.08
N ASP A 3 -25.57 -51.89 36.98
CA ASP A 3 -25.18 -52.51 35.70
C ASP A 3 -25.85 -51.93 34.44
N ARG A 4 -25.06 -51.93 33.36
CA ARG A 4 -25.42 -51.62 31.98
C ARG A 4 -25.81 -52.92 31.28
N ARG A 5 -26.88 -52.91 30.46
CA ARG A 5 -26.85 -53.44 29.08
C ARG A 5 -28.19 -53.29 28.34
N GLN A 6 -28.06 -52.75 27.13
CA GLN A 6 -28.80 -53.03 25.88
C GLN A 6 -30.33 -52.87 25.81
N CYS A 7 -30.75 -51.91 24.99
CA CYS A 7 -31.91 -51.97 24.09
C CYS A 7 -31.76 -50.78 23.10
N GLY A 8 -31.73 -50.87 21.77
CA GLY A 8 -32.26 -51.86 20.87
C GLY A 8 -33.63 -51.42 20.35
N TYR A 9 -33.66 -50.78 19.15
CA TYR A 9 -34.84 -50.62 18.26
C TYR A 9 -35.95 -49.68 18.80
N GLU A 10 -36.73 -48.91 18.06
CA GLU A 10 -37.01 -48.75 16.62
C GLU A 10 -37.92 -47.50 16.53
N THR A 11 -37.69 -46.56 15.61
CA THR A 11 -38.79 -45.69 15.13
C THR A 11 -38.64 -45.37 13.65
N ASN A 12 -39.41 -46.13 12.87
CA ASN A 12 -40.09 -45.77 11.63
C ASN A 12 -39.26 -45.17 10.48
N THR A 13 -38.79 -46.10 9.64
CA THR A 13 -38.51 -45.89 8.22
C THR A 13 -39.77 -45.40 7.51
N VAL A 14 -39.80 -44.13 7.09
CA VAL A 14 -40.62 -43.70 5.96
C VAL A 14 -39.70 -43.68 4.74
N GLN A 15 -39.86 -44.68 3.88
CA GLN A 15 -39.26 -44.71 2.56
C GLN A 15 -39.94 -43.63 1.71
N ILE A 16 -39.30 -42.48 1.55
CA ILE A 16 -39.56 -41.60 0.41
C ILE A 16 -38.54 -41.98 -0.65
N GLN A 17 -38.95 -42.79 -1.62
CA GLN A 17 -38.19 -42.97 -2.85
C GLN A 17 -38.24 -41.67 -3.65
N THR A 18 -37.19 -40.85 -3.54
CA THR A 18 -36.85 -39.87 -4.57
C THR A 18 -35.74 -40.45 -5.42
N ASN A 19 -36.13 -41.21 -6.44
CA ASN A 19 -35.27 -41.47 -7.57
C ASN A 19 -35.21 -40.17 -8.39
N ARG A 20 -34.07 -39.47 -8.34
CA ARG A 20 -33.46 -38.76 -9.48
C ARG A 20 -32.11 -38.20 -9.05
N GLN A 21 -31.09 -38.85 -9.59
CA GLN A 21 -29.79 -38.26 -9.87
C GLN A 21 -30.01 -36.87 -10.48
N ASP A 22 -29.34 -35.83 -9.97
CA ASP A 22 -29.00 -34.56 -10.65
C ASP A 22 -28.60 -33.41 -9.68
N GLU A 23 -28.39 -33.65 -8.38
CA GLU A 23 -27.94 -32.58 -7.43
C GLU A 23 -26.42 -32.54 -7.16
N HIS A 24 -25.62 -33.48 -7.69
CA HIS A 24 -24.17 -33.54 -7.42
C HIS A 24 -23.27 -32.87 -8.47
N ASN A 25 -23.81 -32.39 -9.60
CA ASN A 25 -23.00 -31.86 -10.69
C ASN A 25 -22.71 -30.35 -10.56
N GLU A 26 -23.64 -29.56 -9.98
CA GLU A 26 -23.46 -28.11 -9.82
C GLU A 26 -22.50 -27.76 -8.67
N SER A 27 -22.51 -28.53 -7.57
CA SER A 27 -21.59 -28.33 -6.44
C SER A 27 -20.14 -28.62 -6.82
N ASP A 28 -19.91 -29.68 -7.61
CA ASP A 28 -18.58 -30.05 -8.10
C ASP A 28 -18.07 -29.08 -9.16
N SER A 29 -18.96 -28.57 -10.03
CA SER A 29 -18.62 -27.53 -11.01
C SER A 29 -18.22 -26.21 -10.34
N ALA A 30 -18.98 -25.75 -9.34
CA ALA A 30 -18.66 -24.54 -8.58
C ALA A 30 -17.35 -24.68 -7.79
N TYR A 31 -17.11 -25.86 -7.20
CA TYR A 31 -15.87 -26.16 -6.49
C TYR A 31 -14.66 -26.18 -7.42
N LEU A 32 -14.76 -26.85 -8.58
CA LEU A 32 -13.72 -26.91 -9.60
C LEU A 32 -13.44 -25.53 -10.21
N ALA A 33 -14.49 -24.73 -10.48
CA ALA A 33 -14.36 -23.35 -10.93
C ALA A 33 -13.65 -22.49 -9.87
N GLY A 34 -14.01 -22.64 -8.59
CA GLY A 34 -13.32 -21.96 -7.48
C GLY A 34 -11.84 -22.32 -7.39
N ARG A 35 -11.48 -23.60 -7.54
CA ARG A 35 -10.07 -24.04 -7.58
C ARG A 35 -9.32 -23.51 -8.79
N ALA A 36 -9.96 -23.47 -9.96
CA ALA A 36 -9.36 -22.91 -11.17
C ALA A 36 -9.09 -21.41 -11.03
N LEU A 37 -10.02 -20.64 -10.45
CA LEU A 37 -9.85 -19.22 -10.17
C LEU A 37 -8.71 -18.95 -9.17
N LEU A 38 -8.61 -19.76 -8.12
CA LEU A 38 -7.51 -19.67 -7.16
C LEU A 38 -6.16 -20.01 -7.79
N ALA A 39 -6.10 -21.04 -8.64
CA ALA A 39 -4.89 -21.42 -9.36
C ALA A 39 -4.45 -20.34 -10.37
N GLN A 40 -5.39 -19.79 -11.15
CA GLN A 40 -5.13 -18.67 -12.06
C GLN A 40 -4.64 -17.43 -11.31
N SER A 41 -5.28 -17.11 -10.18
CA SER A 41 -4.85 -16.00 -9.33
C SER A 41 -3.43 -16.25 -8.82
N PHE A 42 -3.12 -17.47 -8.38
CA PHE A 42 -1.77 -17.83 -7.90
C PHE A 42 -0.70 -17.69 -8.99
N GLU A 43 -0.95 -18.22 -10.19
CA GLU A 43 -0.04 -18.10 -11.33
C GLU A 43 0.18 -16.65 -11.74
N GLN A 44 -0.89 -15.84 -11.80
CA GLN A 44 -0.80 -14.40 -12.06
C GLN A 44 0.08 -13.68 -11.03
N HIS A 45 -0.12 -13.93 -9.73
CA HIS A 45 0.71 -13.32 -8.70
C HIS A 45 2.19 -13.74 -8.81
N GLN A 46 2.47 -14.99 -9.20
CA GLN A 46 3.84 -15.48 -9.39
C GLN A 46 4.53 -14.82 -10.59
N GLN A 47 3.80 -14.62 -11.69
CA GLN A 47 4.30 -13.89 -12.86
C GLN A 47 4.59 -12.42 -12.54
N ILE A 48 3.70 -11.75 -11.78
CA ILE A 48 3.92 -10.38 -11.33
C ILE A 48 5.15 -10.32 -10.41
N ALA A 49 5.30 -11.28 -9.48
CA ALA A 49 6.43 -11.33 -8.57
C ALA A 49 7.78 -11.41 -9.31
N SER A 50 7.90 -12.33 -10.27
CA SER A 50 9.13 -12.52 -11.03
C SER A 50 9.48 -11.32 -11.90
N HIS A 51 8.49 -10.71 -12.57
CA HIS A 51 8.69 -9.47 -13.31
C HIS A 51 9.19 -8.34 -12.40
N LEU A 52 8.54 -8.17 -11.25
CA LEU A 52 8.96 -7.17 -10.29
C LEU A 52 10.37 -7.46 -9.76
N GLU A 53 10.77 -8.71 -9.53
CA GLU A 53 12.14 -9.02 -9.10
C GLU A 53 13.18 -8.60 -10.14
N VAL A 54 12.93 -8.85 -11.43
CA VAL A 54 13.81 -8.43 -12.54
C VAL A 54 13.99 -6.91 -12.56
N GLU A 55 12.91 -6.16 -12.32
CA GLU A 55 12.93 -4.69 -12.32
C GLU A 55 13.50 -4.05 -11.04
N ALA A 56 13.91 -4.83 -10.04
CA ALA A 56 14.33 -4.29 -8.74
C ALA A 56 15.48 -3.26 -8.85
N VAL A 57 16.44 -3.51 -9.75
CA VAL A 57 17.56 -2.59 -10.01
C VAL A 57 17.06 -1.31 -10.68
N ALA A 58 16.16 -1.42 -11.66
CA ALA A 58 15.57 -0.29 -12.35
C ALA A 58 14.78 0.61 -11.38
N ARG A 59 13.93 0.01 -10.53
CA ARG A 59 13.17 0.74 -9.50
C ARG A 59 14.07 1.47 -8.51
N ARG A 60 15.19 0.88 -8.12
CA ARG A 60 16.17 1.56 -7.24
C ARG A 60 16.79 2.77 -7.95
N ARG A 61 17.14 2.66 -9.23
CA ARG A 61 17.65 3.80 -10.01
C ARG A 61 16.61 4.91 -10.12
N VAL A 62 15.38 4.55 -10.44
CA VAL A 62 14.24 5.50 -10.50
C VAL A 62 14.10 6.23 -9.17
N LEU A 63 14.07 5.51 -8.05
CA LEU A 63 13.99 6.12 -6.73
C LEU A 63 15.11 7.15 -6.51
N VAL A 64 16.37 6.79 -6.80
CA VAL A 64 17.51 7.70 -6.58
C VAL A 64 17.41 8.95 -7.44
N HIS A 65 17.08 8.81 -8.73
CA HIS A 65 16.96 9.94 -9.64
C HIS A 65 15.79 10.86 -9.28
N THR A 66 14.59 10.31 -9.12
CA THR A 66 13.40 11.08 -8.74
C THR A 66 13.59 11.73 -7.37
N PHE A 67 14.26 11.07 -6.42
CA PHE A 67 14.56 11.65 -5.11
C PHE A 67 15.50 12.86 -5.21
N ALA A 68 16.53 12.80 -6.06
CA ALA A 68 17.47 13.91 -6.23
C ALA A 68 16.79 15.14 -6.88
N GLU A 69 15.95 14.90 -7.88
CA GLU A 69 15.16 15.96 -8.53
C GLU A 69 14.16 16.58 -7.56
N LEU A 70 13.38 15.74 -6.86
CA LEU A 70 12.39 16.21 -5.90
C LEU A 70 13.03 16.93 -4.71
N MET A 71 14.22 16.49 -4.26
CA MET A 71 15.01 17.19 -3.24
C MET A 71 15.35 18.61 -3.69
N SER A 72 15.78 18.78 -4.93
CA SER A 72 16.15 20.07 -5.48
C SER A 72 14.94 21.00 -5.55
N ILE A 73 13.82 20.52 -6.09
CA ILE A 73 12.55 21.26 -6.17
C ILE A 73 12.04 21.63 -4.77
N SER A 74 12.05 20.68 -3.83
CA SER A 74 11.57 20.89 -2.46
C SER A 74 12.40 21.95 -1.72
N ARG A 75 13.72 21.97 -1.94
CA ARG A 75 14.62 22.95 -1.34
C ARG A 75 14.47 24.36 -1.91
N CYS A 76 13.99 24.50 -3.14
CA CYS A 76 13.56 25.79 -3.67
C CYS A 76 12.28 26.32 -3.00
N VAL A 77 11.46 25.45 -2.40
CA VAL A 77 10.26 25.83 -1.64
C VAL A 77 10.64 26.19 -0.19
N ASP A 78 11.31 25.28 0.53
CA ASP A 78 11.92 25.54 1.83
C ASP A 78 13.28 24.82 1.91
N PRO A 79 14.39 25.53 2.14
CA PRO A 79 15.72 24.91 2.28
C PRO A 79 15.81 23.83 3.38
N ARG A 80 14.86 23.83 4.33
CA ARG A 80 14.77 22.89 5.45
C ARG A 80 13.88 21.68 5.14
N ALA A 81 13.33 21.56 3.93
CA ALA A 81 12.53 20.41 3.52
C ALA A 81 13.28 19.09 3.76
N LEU A 82 12.57 18.11 4.31
CA LEU A 82 13.12 16.78 4.61
C LEU A 82 12.48 15.75 3.70
N LEU A 83 13.29 14.86 3.12
CA LEU A 83 12.79 13.82 2.24
C LEU A 83 13.23 12.43 2.70
N ASN A 84 12.37 11.44 2.48
CA ASN A 84 12.67 10.03 2.71
C ASN A 84 12.14 9.18 1.55
N GLY A 85 12.99 8.34 0.98
CA GLY A 85 12.65 7.40 -0.09
C GLY A 85 12.47 5.98 0.44
N ARG A 86 11.47 5.26 -0.05
CA ARG A 86 11.17 3.87 0.32
C ARG A 86 10.79 3.07 -0.91
N ILE A 87 11.19 1.80 -0.93
CA ILE A 87 10.66 0.77 -1.83
C ILE A 87 9.84 -0.21 -0.99
N LYS A 88 8.58 -0.46 -1.36
CA LYS A 88 7.74 -1.47 -0.70
C LYS A 88 8.22 -2.88 -1.07
N SER A 89 8.07 -3.80 -0.12
CA SER A 89 8.35 -5.22 -0.39
C SER A 89 7.32 -5.76 -1.37
N ILE A 90 7.78 -6.48 -2.39
CA ILE A 90 6.92 -7.15 -3.38
C ILE A 90 5.98 -8.11 -2.65
N ALA A 91 6.49 -8.91 -1.72
CA ALA A 91 5.69 -9.86 -0.93
C ALA A 91 4.57 -9.18 -0.15
N SER A 92 4.82 -8.00 0.44
CA SER A 92 3.79 -7.24 1.16
C SER A 92 2.75 -6.62 0.22
N THR A 93 3.16 -6.26 -0.99
CA THR A 93 2.26 -5.69 -2.01
C THR A 93 1.35 -6.77 -2.58
N LEU A 94 1.93 -7.91 -2.98
CA LEU A 94 1.19 -9.07 -3.48
C LEU A 94 0.26 -9.67 -2.41
N GLY A 95 0.71 -9.75 -1.15
CA GLY A 95 -0.14 -10.20 -0.06
C GLY A 95 -1.37 -9.31 0.09
N LYS A 96 -1.21 -7.98 0.02
CA LYS A 96 -2.35 -7.06 0.06
C LYS A 96 -3.28 -7.24 -1.14
N MET A 97 -2.75 -7.39 -2.35
CA MET A 97 -3.56 -7.65 -3.54
C MET A 97 -4.41 -8.91 -3.35
N PHE A 98 -3.80 -9.98 -2.84
CA PHE A 98 -4.49 -11.23 -2.55
C PHE A 98 -5.60 -11.07 -1.49
N TYR A 99 -5.31 -10.43 -0.34
CA TYR A 99 -6.27 -10.32 0.76
C TYR A 99 -7.37 -9.28 0.54
N THR A 100 -7.09 -8.22 -0.22
CA THR A 100 -8.05 -7.12 -0.45
C THR A 100 -8.79 -7.24 -1.78
N GLY A 101 -8.40 -8.19 -2.64
CA GLY A 101 -8.90 -8.29 -4.02
C GLY A 101 -8.52 -7.06 -4.86
N ALA A 102 -7.56 -6.26 -4.39
CA ALA A 102 -7.17 -5.04 -5.06
C ALA A 102 -6.39 -5.34 -6.34
N GLY A 103 -6.75 -4.64 -7.40
CA GLY A 103 -6.11 -4.77 -8.70
C GLY A 103 -4.68 -4.21 -8.74
N ILE A 104 -4.14 -4.22 -9.96
CA ILE A 104 -2.77 -3.81 -10.29
C ILE A 104 -2.40 -2.39 -9.85
N HIS A 105 -3.38 -1.53 -9.53
CA HIS A 105 -3.16 -0.18 -8.99
C HIS A 105 -2.32 -0.18 -7.70
N GLN A 106 -2.34 -1.24 -6.90
CA GLN A 106 -1.42 -1.36 -5.76
C GLN A 106 0.06 -1.41 -6.16
N LEU A 107 0.38 -1.72 -7.43
CA LEU A 107 1.76 -1.69 -7.91
C LEU A 107 2.27 -0.27 -8.18
N LEU A 108 1.38 0.72 -8.31
CA LEU A 108 1.75 2.13 -8.52
C LEU A 108 2.52 2.70 -7.33
N ASP A 109 2.28 2.12 -6.14
CA ASP A 109 2.75 2.63 -4.87
C ASP A 109 4.07 1.96 -4.39
N ILE A 110 4.69 1.13 -5.24
CA ILE A 110 5.91 0.37 -4.91
C ILE A 110 7.08 1.30 -4.58
N ILE A 111 7.26 2.36 -5.37
CA ILE A 111 8.27 3.40 -5.13
C ILE A 111 7.55 4.56 -4.46
N GLY A 112 7.97 4.90 -3.24
CA GLY A 112 7.38 5.99 -2.47
C GLY A 112 8.44 6.99 -2.02
N ILE A 113 8.16 8.28 -2.19
CA ILE A 113 8.98 9.36 -1.65
C ILE A 113 8.10 10.22 -0.76
N ARG A 114 8.58 10.52 0.44
CA ARG A 114 7.93 11.40 1.39
C ARG A 114 8.67 12.72 1.46
N VAL A 115 7.93 13.82 1.45
CA VAL A 115 8.44 15.17 1.70
C VAL A 115 7.76 15.75 2.93
N ILE A 116 8.56 16.30 3.83
CA ILE A 116 8.13 16.88 5.10
C ILE A 116 8.51 18.36 5.13
N PHE A 117 7.53 19.21 5.38
CA PHE A 117 7.68 20.66 5.55
C PHE A 117 7.27 21.13 6.94
N ARG A 118 7.53 22.40 7.25
CA ARG A 118 7.05 23.05 8.48
C ARG A 118 5.62 23.54 8.37
N THR A 119 5.21 24.00 7.18
CA THR A 119 3.89 24.59 6.96
C THR A 119 3.09 23.83 5.93
N THR A 120 1.77 23.89 6.05
CA THR A 120 0.84 23.35 5.04
C THR A 120 0.92 24.13 3.73
N CYS A 121 1.20 25.44 3.78
CA CYS A 121 1.38 26.27 2.59
C CYS A 121 2.51 25.74 1.71
N ASP A 122 3.65 25.34 2.30
CA ASP A 122 4.77 24.77 1.56
C ASP A 122 4.44 23.40 0.96
N CYS A 123 3.55 22.63 1.60
CA CYS A 123 3.06 21.37 1.04
C CYS A 123 2.32 21.62 -0.30
N TYR A 124 1.41 22.59 -0.34
CA TYR A 124 0.67 22.95 -1.55
C TYR A 124 1.54 23.63 -2.61
N ARG A 125 2.55 24.43 -2.20
CA ARG A 125 3.55 24.97 -3.13
C ARG A 125 4.33 23.85 -3.81
N LEU A 126 4.72 22.82 -3.07
CA LEU A 126 5.40 21.68 -3.67
C LEU A 126 4.51 20.94 -4.67
N VAL A 127 3.22 20.73 -4.38
CA VAL A 127 2.28 20.11 -5.35
C VAL A 127 2.31 20.86 -6.68
N SER A 128 2.23 22.19 -6.64
CA SER A 128 2.27 23.02 -7.85
C SER A 128 3.58 22.79 -8.63
N ARG A 129 4.72 22.78 -7.93
CA ARG A 129 6.03 22.53 -8.55
C ARG A 129 6.18 21.11 -9.12
N ILE A 130 5.57 20.12 -8.48
CA ILE A 130 5.56 18.74 -8.97
C ILE A 130 4.78 18.66 -10.28
N HIS A 131 3.62 19.31 -10.36
CA HIS A 131 2.79 19.32 -11.57
C HIS A 131 3.49 20.03 -12.74
N ASP A 132 4.35 21.01 -12.45
CA ASP A 132 5.19 21.66 -13.48
C ASP A 132 6.35 20.76 -13.97
N ALA A 133 6.90 19.93 -13.08
CA ALA A 133 8.14 19.18 -13.32
C ALA A 133 7.93 17.75 -13.81
N PHE A 134 6.81 17.12 -13.46
CA PHE A 134 6.54 15.70 -13.72
C PHE A 134 5.20 15.50 -14.42
N ALA A 135 5.10 14.42 -15.19
CA ALA A 135 3.80 13.91 -15.61
C ALA A 135 3.08 13.30 -14.40
N VAL A 136 1.86 13.76 -14.11
CA VAL A 136 1.07 13.35 -12.94
C VAL A 136 -0.06 12.42 -13.37
N LEU A 137 -0.31 11.38 -12.58
CA LEU A 137 -1.51 10.56 -12.70
C LEU A 137 -2.63 11.21 -11.87
N GLU A 138 -3.48 12.02 -12.51
CA GLU A 138 -4.52 12.82 -11.81
C GLU A 138 -5.48 11.98 -10.96
N GLN A 139 -5.78 10.75 -11.39
CA GLN A 139 -6.66 9.83 -10.67
C GLN A 139 -6.06 9.36 -9.34
N GLU A 140 -4.74 9.50 -9.17
CA GLU A 140 -4.00 9.10 -7.97
C GLU A 140 -3.60 10.32 -7.10
N TYR A 141 -4.34 11.43 -7.22
CA TYR A 141 -4.22 12.59 -6.35
C TYR A 141 -5.23 12.53 -5.19
N ASN A 142 -4.75 12.54 -3.96
CA ASN A 142 -5.58 12.53 -2.75
C ASN A 142 -5.11 13.62 -1.77
N ASP A 143 -5.98 14.59 -1.50
CA ASP A 143 -5.73 15.63 -0.49
C ASP A 143 -6.36 15.27 0.87
N TYR A 144 -5.61 14.53 1.70
CA TYR A 144 -6.02 14.24 3.07
C TYR A 144 -5.70 15.37 4.06
N ILE A 145 -5.11 16.49 3.61
CA ILE A 145 -5.01 17.69 4.46
C ILE A 145 -6.37 18.37 4.49
N ALA A 146 -7.00 18.56 3.33
CA ALA A 146 -8.35 19.12 3.19
C ALA A 146 -9.43 18.16 3.70
N SER A 147 -9.28 16.86 3.41
CA SER A 147 -10.23 15.81 3.82
C SER A 147 -9.53 14.70 4.61
N PRO A 148 -9.23 14.91 5.91
CA PRO A 148 -8.54 13.92 6.74
C PRO A 148 -9.30 12.60 6.82
N LYS A 149 -8.56 11.49 6.95
CA LYS A 149 -9.17 10.18 7.20
C LYS A 149 -9.79 10.14 8.61
N PRO A 150 -10.74 9.23 8.90
CA PRO A 150 -11.38 9.12 10.22
C PRO A 150 -10.42 8.95 11.40
N ASN A 151 -9.23 8.38 11.16
CA ASN A 151 -8.17 8.22 12.16
C ASN A 151 -7.31 9.48 12.36
N GLY A 152 -7.68 10.60 11.75
CA GLY A 152 -6.94 11.87 11.82
C GLY A 152 -5.71 11.93 10.90
N TYR A 153 -5.51 10.95 10.02
CA TYR A 153 -4.39 10.97 9.09
C TYR A 153 -4.50 12.12 8.08
N GLN A 154 -3.42 12.89 7.95
CA GLN A 154 -3.29 14.00 7.02
C GLN A 154 -1.99 13.90 6.21
N SER A 155 -2.11 14.06 4.90
CA SER A 155 -1.03 14.11 3.91
C SER A 155 -1.65 14.40 2.54
N ILE A 156 -0.91 15.03 1.64
CA ILE A 156 -1.23 15.00 0.21
C ILE A 156 -0.51 13.80 -0.39
N HIS A 157 -1.23 12.95 -1.13
CA HIS A 157 -0.67 11.86 -1.92
C HIS A 157 -0.86 12.19 -3.39
N THR A 158 0.18 12.04 -4.20
CA THR A 158 0.12 12.20 -5.65
C THR A 158 1.07 11.19 -6.30
N THR A 159 0.70 10.62 -7.44
CA THR A 159 1.58 9.71 -8.17
C THR A 159 2.08 10.39 -9.43
N VAL A 160 3.40 10.39 -9.60
CA VAL A 160 4.06 10.90 -10.81
C VAL A 160 4.66 9.78 -11.63
N VAL A 161 4.84 10.00 -12.92
CA VAL A 161 5.56 9.10 -13.82
C VAL A 161 6.98 9.60 -14.00
N SER A 162 7.96 8.78 -13.61
CA SER A 162 9.38 9.08 -13.85
C SER A 162 9.71 9.06 -15.34
N SER A 163 10.85 9.65 -15.73
CA SER A 163 11.34 9.61 -17.12
C SER A 163 11.52 8.19 -17.68
N SER A 164 11.74 7.21 -16.81
CA SER A 164 11.82 5.79 -17.17
C SER A 164 10.46 5.08 -17.26
N GLY A 165 9.35 5.81 -17.13
CA GLY A 165 7.98 5.29 -17.20
C GLY A 165 7.47 4.64 -15.91
N PHE A 166 8.29 4.52 -14.88
CA PHE A 166 7.87 3.94 -13.60
C PHE A 166 7.07 4.96 -12.77
N PRO A 167 5.94 4.54 -12.17
CA PRO A 167 5.19 5.37 -11.24
C PRO A 167 5.95 5.55 -9.92
N VAL A 168 5.84 6.74 -9.33
CA VAL A 168 6.41 7.09 -8.03
C VAL A 168 5.35 7.82 -7.21
N GLU A 169 4.96 7.22 -6.09
CA GLU A 169 4.05 7.81 -5.12
C GLU A 169 4.81 8.88 -4.31
N ILE A 170 4.30 10.12 -4.29
CA ILE A 170 4.82 11.22 -3.49
C ILE A 170 3.84 11.55 -2.37
N GLN A 171 4.34 11.53 -1.13
CA GLN A 171 3.59 11.88 0.08
C GLN A 171 4.11 13.18 0.69
N ILE A 172 3.29 14.23 0.72
CA ILE A 172 3.67 15.55 1.19
C ILE A 172 2.90 15.89 2.45
N ARG A 173 3.58 16.29 3.52
CA ARG A 173 2.94 16.62 4.80
C ARG A 173 3.81 17.50 5.68
N THR A 174 3.24 17.99 6.78
CA THR A 174 4.02 18.74 7.78
C THR A 174 4.71 17.83 8.79
N GLU A 175 5.68 18.36 9.54
CA GLU A 175 6.29 17.68 10.68
C GLU A 175 5.24 17.22 11.71
N GLY A 176 4.25 18.07 12.02
CA GLY A 176 3.16 17.72 12.93
C GLY A 176 2.29 16.56 12.42
N MET A 177 1.95 16.60 11.13
CA MET A 177 1.20 15.51 10.47
C MET A 177 2.02 14.21 10.43
N HIS A 178 3.33 14.32 10.23
CA HIS A 178 4.22 13.16 10.24
C HIS A 178 4.23 12.47 11.60
N LEU A 179 4.36 13.24 12.69
CA LEU A 179 4.35 12.73 14.06
C LEU A 179 3.03 12.06 14.41
N LEU A 180 1.90 12.69 14.06
CA LEU A 180 0.58 12.11 14.27
C LEU A 180 0.43 10.78 13.53
N ALA A 181 0.92 10.70 12.29
CA ALA A 181 0.86 9.49 11.49
C ALA A 181 1.77 8.35 12.01
N GLU A 182 2.87 8.67 12.69
CA GLU A 182 3.76 7.66 13.27
C GLU A 182 3.33 7.18 14.65
N ARG A 183 2.85 8.10 15.50
CA ARG A 183 2.64 7.84 16.93
C ARG A 183 1.17 7.78 17.33
N GLY A 184 0.24 8.03 16.40
CA GLY A 184 -1.19 8.05 16.65
C GLY A 184 -1.65 9.23 17.52
N SER A 185 -2.96 9.28 17.79
CA SER A 185 -3.63 10.35 18.55
C SER A 185 -3.17 10.48 20.02
N ALA A 186 -2.59 9.42 20.60
CA ALA A 186 -2.07 9.43 21.98
C ALA A 186 -0.77 10.24 22.17
N SER A 187 -0.10 10.62 21.09
CA SER A 187 1.18 11.34 21.14
C SER A 187 1.07 12.87 21.21
N HIS A 188 -0.14 13.39 20.98
CA HIS A 188 -0.37 14.84 20.87
C HIS A 188 -0.31 15.58 22.23
N LEU A 189 -0.36 14.84 23.35
CA LEU A 189 -0.29 15.43 24.70
C LEU A 189 1.11 15.94 25.06
N GLN A 190 2.18 15.47 24.40
CA GLN A 190 3.57 15.83 24.73
C GLN A 190 4.17 16.95 23.88
N TYR A 191 3.56 17.32 22.73
CA TYR A 191 4.19 18.26 21.80
C TYR A 191 4.12 19.74 22.22
N LYS A 192 3.47 20.06 23.34
CA LYS A 192 3.53 21.42 23.90
C LYS A 192 4.87 21.78 24.53
N LYS A 193 5.88 20.88 24.62
CA LYS A 193 7.13 21.20 25.31
C LYS A 193 8.46 20.93 24.59
N ASP A 194 8.61 19.98 23.68
CA ASP A 194 9.97 19.55 23.32
C ASP A 194 10.32 19.71 21.84
N ARG A 195 11.26 20.63 21.57
CA ARG A 195 12.04 20.73 20.33
C ARG A 195 12.85 19.45 20.16
N VAL A 196 12.51 18.64 19.16
CA VAL A 196 13.28 17.44 18.82
C VAL A 196 14.43 17.81 17.87
N LEU A 197 15.65 17.46 18.26
CA LEU A 197 16.86 17.54 17.46
C LEU A 197 16.78 16.58 16.27
N TRP A 198 16.79 17.12 15.05
CA TRP A 198 16.91 16.37 13.80
C TRP A 198 18.40 16.08 13.51
N MET A 199 18.75 14.82 13.24
CA MET A 199 20.10 14.46 12.80
C MET A 199 20.27 14.78 11.30
N PRO A 200 21.39 15.41 10.89
CA PRO A 200 21.66 15.68 9.49
C PRO A 200 21.87 14.38 8.70
N VAL A 201 21.43 14.40 7.44
CA VAL A 201 21.61 13.30 6.48
C VAL A 201 23.12 13.09 6.23
N PRO A 202 23.65 11.85 6.32
CA PRO A 202 25.04 11.58 6.00
C PRO A 202 25.32 11.91 4.52
N PRO A 203 26.52 12.42 4.19
CA PRO A 203 26.87 12.75 2.82
C PRO A 203 26.82 11.50 1.94
N LEU A 204 26.34 11.67 0.70
CA LEU A 204 26.28 10.59 -0.28
C LEU A 204 27.69 10.02 -0.54
N PRO A 205 27.83 8.70 -0.68
CA PRO A 205 29.12 8.10 -1.03
C PRO A 205 29.56 8.61 -2.41
N LYS A 206 30.80 9.10 -2.48
CA LYS A 206 31.45 9.39 -3.75
C LYS A 206 31.83 8.04 -4.38
N PHE A 207 31.25 7.73 -5.52
CA PHE A 207 31.70 6.60 -6.34
C PHE A 207 32.96 7.03 -7.13
N PRO A 208 33.92 6.10 -7.34
CA PRO A 208 35.18 6.36 -8.04
C PRO A 208 34.98 6.66 -9.53
#